data_AF-A0A7X9EUR9-F1
#
_entry.id   AF-A0A7X9EUR9-F1
#
_cell.length_a   1.000
_cell.length_b   1.000
_cell.length_c   1.000
_cell.angle_alpha   90.00
_cell.angle_beta   90.00
_cell.angle_gamma   90.00
#
_symmetry.space_group_name_H-M   'P 1'
#
loop_
_entity.id
_entity.type
_entity.pdbx_description
1 polymer ?
#
loop_
_entity_poly.entity_id
_entity_poly.type
_entity_poly.pdbx_seq_one_letter_code
_entity_poly.pdbx_strand_id
1 'polypeptide(L)'
;STGYGNLVKLVLPRTRLKWLNSDDYRGVFNWRFFFLAGIVIGGFISARAGGRVWLEWEMGRFTASLDWSFPWLALWFFAGGLLLGLGARIAQGCTSGHSIHGIANLQKSSIIATVFFLLGGYVTLQMISRLLLGGM
;
A
#
# COMPACT_ATOMS: atom_id res chain seq x y z
N SER A 1 -7.30 2.99 8.25
CA SER A 1 -7.38 1.90 7.25
C SER A 1 -7.39 0.57 7.99
N THR A 2 -8.48 -0.18 7.96
CA THR A 2 -8.71 -1.23 8.97
C THR A 2 -9.24 -2.55 8.43
N GLY A 3 -9.07 -2.84 7.13
CA GLY A 3 -9.34 -4.19 6.63
C GLY A 3 -8.46 -5.27 7.28
N TYR A 4 -7.35 -4.87 7.93
CA TYR A 4 -6.57 -5.71 8.83
C TYR A 4 -7.41 -6.34 9.96
N GLY A 5 -8.37 -5.62 10.54
CA GLY A 5 -9.24 -6.16 11.59
C GLY A 5 -10.11 -7.33 11.09
N ASN A 6 -10.64 -7.21 9.86
CA ASN A 6 -11.42 -8.31 9.24
C ASN A 6 -10.53 -9.53 8.95
N LEU A 7 -9.30 -9.32 8.50
CA LEU A 7 -8.33 -10.40 8.26
C LEU A 7 -7.93 -11.10 9.55
N VAL A 8 -7.58 -10.34 10.60
CA VAL A 8 -7.21 -10.92 11.90
C VAL A 8 -8.37 -11.71 12.49
N LYS A 9 -9.62 -11.25 12.33
CA LYS A 9 -10.79 -11.98 12.81
C LYS A 9 -11.10 -13.25 12.00
N LEU A 10 -10.77 -13.28 10.72
CA LEU A 10 -10.87 -14.49 9.89
C LEU A 10 -9.88 -15.56 10.37
N VAL A 11 -8.66 -15.16 10.73
CA VAL A 11 -7.61 -16.07 11.25
C VAL A 11 -7.89 -16.47 12.70
N LEU A 12 -8.41 -15.54 13.51
CA LEU A 12 -8.69 -15.73 14.94
C LEU A 12 -10.17 -15.46 15.27
N PRO A 13 -11.09 -16.35 14.88
CA PRO A 13 -12.54 -16.11 14.99
C PRO A 13 -13.06 -16.05 16.44
N ARG A 14 -12.32 -16.59 17.42
CA ARG A 14 -12.74 -16.67 18.84
C ARG A 14 -11.93 -15.78 19.80
N THR A 15 -11.22 -14.76 19.30
CA THR A 15 -10.45 -13.87 20.18
C THR A 15 -11.34 -13.00 21.08
N ARG A 16 -10.93 -12.85 22.35
CA ARG A 16 -11.57 -11.96 23.36
C ARG A 16 -11.08 -10.51 23.29
N LEU A 17 -10.34 -10.13 22.23
CA LEU A 17 -9.80 -8.78 22.09
C LEU A 17 -10.93 -7.77 21.88
N LYS A 18 -11.06 -6.82 22.81
CA LYS A 18 -12.15 -5.83 22.86
C LYS A 18 -12.22 -4.95 21.60
N TRP A 19 -11.07 -4.64 21.00
CA TRP A 19 -10.98 -3.82 19.78
C TRP A 19 -11.40 -4.55 18.50
N LEU A 20 -11.33 -5.88 18.47
CA LEU A 20 -11.70 -6.72 17.31
C LEU A 20 -13.19 -7.11 17.32
N ASN A 21 -13.85 -6.92 18.46
CA ASN A 21 -15.28 -7.14 18.65
C ASN A 21 -16.08 -5.83 18.73
N SER A 22 -15.48 -4.69 18.36
CA SER A 22 -16.22 -3.46 18.13
C SER A 22 -17.17 -3.61 16.93
N ASP A 23 -18.21 -2.78 16.85
CA ASP A 23 -19.23 -2.86 15.79
C ASP A 23 -18.63 -2.80 14.37
N ASP A 24 -17.50 -2.10 14.20
CA ASP A 24 -16.74 -2.00 12.95
C ASP A 24 -16.24 -3.34 12.39
N TYR A 25 -15.92 -4.31 13.27
CA TYR A 25 -15.35 -5.63 12.92
C TYR A 25 -16.24 -6.77 13.40
N ARG A 26 -17.48 -6.49 13.81
CA ARG A 26 -18.38 -7.51 14.34
C ARG A 26 -18.68 -8.59 13.29
N GLY A 27 -18.97 -8.16 12.06
CA GLY A 27 -18.96 -9.01 10.88
C GLY A 27 -17.56 -9.16 10.27
N VAL A 28 -17.28 -10.32 9.67
CA VAL A 28 -16.06 -10.54 8.87
C VAL A 28 -16.29 -10.07 7.43
N PHE A 29 -17.48 -10.33 6.88
CA PHE A 29 -17.89 -9.98 5.52
C PHE A 29 -18.51 -8.59 5.42
N ASN A 30 -17.71 -7.57 5.70
CA ASN A 30 -18.16 -6.17 5.65
C ASN A 30 -17.81 -5.60 4.27
N TRP A 31 -18.34 -4.41 3.94
CA TRP A 31 -18.00 -3.73 2.68
C TRP A 31 -16.47 -3.61 2.45
N ARG A 32 -15.71 -3.44 3.54
CA ARG A 32 -14.23 -3.38 3.53
C ARG A 32 -13.58 -4.65 3.01
N PHE A 33 -14.16 -5.81 3.34
CA PHE A 33 -13.66 -7.11 2.88
C PHE A 33 -13.85 -7.23 1.37
N PHE A 34 -15.06 -6.93 0.88
CA PHE A 34 -15.35 -6.95 -0.56
C PHE A 34 -14.52 -5.90 -1.33
N PHE A 35 -14.29 -4.73 -0.75
CA PHE A 35 -13.41 -3.71 -1.33
C PHE A 35 -11.97 -4.19 -1.47
N LEU A 36 -11.39 -4.79 -0.42
CA LEU A 36 -10.04 -5.36 -0.47
C LEU A 36 -9.93 -6.54 -1.45
N ALA A 37 -10.91 -7.44 -1.43
CA ALA A 37 -10.97 -8.54 -2.39
C ALA A 37 -11.06 -8.00 -3.83
N GLY A 38 -11.86 -6.97 -4.05
CA GLY A 38 -11.99 -6.26 -5.32
C GLY A 38 -10.69 -5.62 -5.80
N ILE A 39 -9.87 -5.03 -4.92
CA ILE A 39 -8.55 -4.50 -5.28
C ILE A 39 -7.63 -5.62 -5.79
N VAL A 40 -7.57 -6.76 -5.07
CA VAL A 40 -6.72 -7.90 -5.45
C VAL A 40 -7.18 -8.52 -6.76
N ILE A 41 -8.47 -8.83 -6.88
CA ILE A 41 -9.06 -9.45 -8.07
C ILE A 41 -8.99 -8.49 -9.26
N GLY A 42 -9.33 -7.22 -9.07
CA GLY A 42 -9.27 -6.20 -10.11
C GLY A 42 -7.86 -5.97 -10.64
N GLY A 43 -6.87 -5.91 -9.73
CA GLY A 43 -5.46 -5.85 -10.11
C GLY A 43 -5.02 -7.07 -10.92
N PHE A 44 -5.46 -8.26 -10.51
CA PHE A 44 -5.17 -9.51 -11.22
C PHE A 44 -5.81 -9.56 -12.62
N ILE A 45 -7.10 -9.23 -12.74
CA ILE A 45 -7.80 -9.18 -14.04
C ILE A 45 -7.14 -8.16 -14.96
N SER A 46 -6.82 -6.97 -14.45
CA SER A 46 -6.12 -5.93 -15.22
C SER A 46 -4.75 -6.40 -15.72
N ALA A 47 -3.98 -7.08 -14.87
CA ALA A 47 -2.70 -7.65 -15.27
C ALA A 47 -2.84 -8.69 -16.38
N ARG A 48 -3.92 -9.49 -16.37
CA ARG A 48 -4.21 -10.49 -17.42
C ARG A 48 -4.70 -9.88 -18.71
N ALA A 49 -5.57 -8.89 -18.64
CA ALA A 49 -6.02 -8.15 -19.82
C ALA A 49 -4.84 -7.44 -20.50
N GLY A 50 -3.85 -6.99 -19.73
CA GLY A 50 -2.60 -6.43 -20.23
C GLY A 50 -1.56 -7.44 -20.76
N GLY A 51 -1.87 -8.74 -20.79
CA GLY A 51 -0.98 -9.78 -21.31
C GLY A 51 0.28 -10.06 -20.48
N ARG A 52 0.31 -9.67 -19.19
CA ARG A 52 1.47 -9.89 -18.33
C ARG A 52 1.60 -11.35 -17.89
N VAL A 53 2.84 -11.77 -17.65
CA VAL A 53 3.17 -13.11 -17.15
C VAL A 53 2.61 -13.30 -15.73
N TRP A 54 2.23 -14.53 -15.37
CA TRP A 54 1.62 -14.86 -14.07
C TRP A 54 2.47 -14.46 -12.86
N LEU A 55 3.78 -14.63 -12.97
CA LEU A 55 4.77 -14.35 -11.95
C LEU A 55 5.99 -13.75 -12.63
N GLU A 56 6.19 -12.45 -12.40
CA GLU A 56 7.40 -11.74 -12.79
C GLU A 56 8.19 -11.48 -11.51
N TRP A 57 9.40 -12.03 -11.46
CA TRP A 57 10.36 -11.75 -10.38
C TRP A 57 11.17 -10.48 -10.64
N GLU A 58 11.08 -9.95 -11.86
CA GLU A 58 11.75 -8.73 -12.26
C GLU A 58 10.83 -7.52 -12.17
N MET A 59 11.25 -6.53 -11.38
CA MET A 59 10.54 -5.27 -11.20
C MET A 59 11.05 -4.23 -12.21
N GLY A 60 11.07 -4.64 -13.49
CA GLY A 60 11.44 -3.82 -14.63
C GLY A 60 12.80 -3.14 -14.46
N ARG A 61 12.83 -1.81 -14.66
CA ARG A 61 14.07 -1.02 -14.69
C ARG A 61 14.89 -1.08 -13.42
N PHE A 62 14.27 -1.30 -12.25
CA PHE A 62 15.00 -1.33 -10.97
C PHE A 62 15.83 -2.60 -10.83
N THR A 63 15.26 -3.76 -11.16
CA THR A 63 15.98 -5.05 -11.10
C THR A 63 16.96 -5.21 -12.26
N ALA A 64 16.68 -4.60 -13.42
CA ALA A 64 17.61 -4.60 -14.55
C ALA A 64 18.87 -3.75 -14.31
N SER A 65 18.81 -2.77 -13.41
CA SER A 65 19.94 -1.86 -13.12
C SER A 65 20.66 -2.19 -11.82
N LEU A 66 19.98 -2.80 -10.85
CA LEU A 66 20.58 -3.33 -9.63
C LEU A 66 20.61 -4.85 -9.69
N ASP A 67 21.79 -5.42 -9.97
CA ASP A 67 22.08 -6.86 -9.93
C ASP A 67 22.18 -7.37 -8.49
N TRP A 68 21.14 -7.12 -7.69
CA TRP A 68 21.07 -7.51 -6.29
C TRP A 68 20.45 -8.90 -6.12
N SER A 69 21.04 -9.69 -5.23
CA SER A 69 20.49 -11.01 -4.88
C SER A 69 19.06 -10.91 -4.32
N PHE A 70 18.25 -11.94 -4.57
CA PHE A 70 16.86 -12.05 -4.12
C PHE A 70 16.62 -11.65 -2.64
N PRO A 71 17.40 -12.11 -1.63
CA PRO A 71 17.14 -11.75 -0.24
C PRO A 71 17.32 -10.25 0.03
N TRP A 72 18.25 -9.60 -0.65
CA TRP A 72 18.49 -8.17 -0.47
C TRP A 72 17.38 -7.33 -1.12
N LEU A 73 16.93 -7.75 -2.31
CA LEU A 73 15.79 -7.15 -2.99
C LEU A 73 14.50 -7.27 -2.16
N ALA A 74 14.25 -8.45 -1.60
CA ALA A 74 13.11 -8.69 -0.72
C ALA A 74 13.16 -7.83 0.54
N LEU A 75 14.33 -7.70 1.18
CA LEU A 75 14.51 -6.85 2.35
C LEU A 75 14.26 -5.37 2.02
N TRP A 76 14.74 -4.89 0.88
CA TRP A 76 14.53 -3.52 0.42
C TRP A 76 13.04 -3.19 0.25
N PHE A 77 12.29 -4.04 -0.45
CA PHE A 77 10.85 -3.84 -0.64
C PHE A 77 10.06 -3.99 0.66
N PHE A 78 10.44 -4.92 1.52
CA PHE A 78 9.82 -5.08 2.83
C PHE A 78 10.03 -3.84 3.70
N ALA A 79 11.25 -3.31 3.75
CA ALA A 79 11.57 -2.08 4.46
C ALA A 79 10.78 -0.88 3.90
N GLY A 80 10.70 -0.74 2.58
CA GLY A 80 9.89 0.28 1.92
C GLY A 80 8.41 0.18 2.27
N GLY A 81 7.84 -1.04 2.23
CA GLY A 81 6.45 -1.29 2.61
C GLY A 81 6.16 -0.95 4.07
N LEU A 82 7.10 -1.25 4.97
CA LEU A 82 6.99 -0.91 6.39
C LEU A 82 7.01 0.61 6.61
N LEU A 83 7.91 1.33 5.93
CA LEU A 83 7.97 2.80 5.97
C LEU A 83 6.68 3.43 5.44
N LEU A 84 6.12 2.92 4.33
CA LEU A 84 4.83 3.35 3.80
C LEU A 84 3.70 3.12 4.81
N GLY A 85 3.67 1.95 5.46
CA GLY A 85 2.68 1.61 6.48
C GLY A 85 2.77 2.52 7.70
N LEU A 86 3.97 2.78 8.20
CA LEU A 86 4.23 3.69 9.31
C LEU A 86 3.82 5.14 8.95
N GLY A 87 4.21 5.61 7.77
CA GLY A 87 3.84 6.94 7.27
C GLY A 87 2.34 7.13 7.17
N ALA A 88 1.61 6.14 6.63
CA ALA A 88 0.14 6.17 6.59
C ALA A 88 -0.49 6.22 7.99
N ARG A 89 0.13 5.58 8.99
CA ARG A 89 -0.34 5.64 10.37
C ARG A 89 -0.12 7.02 10.98
N ILE A 90 1.05 7.63 10.76
CA ILE A 90 1.38 8.98 11.24
C ILE A 90 0.43 10.01 10.61
N ALA A 91 0.14 9.88 9.31
CA ALA A 91 -0.79 10.75 8.60
C ALA A 91 -2.28 10.52 8.96
N GLN A 92 -2.59 9.55 9.83
CA GLN A 92 -3.97 9.14 10.17
C GLN A 92 -4.82 8.74 8.95
N GLY A 93 -4.19 8.32 7.86
CA GLY A 93 -4.86 8.07 6.59
C GLY A 93 -3.92 7.52 5.54
N CYS A 94 -4.49 6.92 4.48
CA CYS A 94 -3.73 6.52 3.30
C CYS A 94 -3.78 7.61 2.22
N THR A 95 -2.90 7.49 1.23
CA THR A 95 -2.90 8.35 0.04
C THR A 95 -4.25 8.34 -0.66
N SER A 96 -4.88 7.17 -0.87
CA SER A 96 -6.22 7.11 -1.48
C SER A 96 -7.30 7.82 -0.66
N GLY A 97 -7.23 7.79 0.67
CA GLY A 97 -8.18 8.48 1.54
C GLY A 97 -8.06 10.00 1.45
N HIS A 98 -6.84 10.53 1.55
CA HIS A 98 -6.61 11.98 1.45
C HIS A 98 -6.78 12.51 0.02
N SER A 99 -6.28 11.79 -0.98
CA SER A 99 -6.23 12.28 -2.36
C SER A 99 -7.54 12.08 -3.13
N ILE A 100 -8.27 10.99 -2.91
CA ILE A 100 -9.56 10.77 -3.61
C ILE A 100 -10.69 11.44 -2.82
N HIS A 101 -10.93 10.96 -1.60
CA HIS A 101 -12.08 11.42 -0.81
C HIS A 101 -11.83 12.79 -0.16
N GLY A 102 -10.63 13.01 0.39
CA GLY A 102 -10.29 14.25 1.08
C GLY A 102 -10.24 15.49 0.17
N ILE A 103 -9.72 15.35 -1.06
CA ILE A 103 -9.73 16.42 -2.07
C ILE A 103 -11.16 16.65 -2.60
N ALA A 104 -11.93 15.59 -2.85
CA ALA A 104 -13.32 15.72 -3.29
C ALA A 104 -14.19 16.50 -2.27
N ASN A 105 -13.90 16.35 -0.98
CA ASN A 105 -14.55 17.10 0.10
C ASN A 105 -13.89 18.45 0.42
N LEU A 106 -12.92 18.91 -0.38
CA LEU A 106 -12.20 20.19 -0.21
C LEU A 106 -11.59 20.38 1.20
N GLN A 107 -11.17 19.28 1.84
CA GLN A 107 -10.55 19.36 3.16
C GLN A 107 -9.12 19.90 3.04
N LYS A 108 -8.86 21.05 3.66
CA LYS A 108 -7.55 21.72 3.65
C LYS A 108 -6.41 20.80 4.12
N SER A 109 -6.65 20.02 5.18
CA SER A 109 -5.66 19.06 5.71
C SER A 109 -5.30 17.97 4.69
N SER A 110 -6.29 17.47 3.95
CA SER A 110 -6.09 16.41 2.95
C SER A 110 -5.38 16.89 1.68
N ILE A 111 -5.61 18.15 1.29
CA ILE A 111 -4.88 18.78 0.19
C ILE A 111 -3.41 18.90 0.56
N ILE A 112 -3.11 19.46 1.75
CA ILE A 112 -1.74 19.60 2.24
C ILE A 112 -1.06 18.22 2.33
N ALA A 113 -1.72 17.24 2.94
CA ALA A 113 -1.18 15.88 3.04
C ALA A 113 -0.87 15.28 1.65
N THR A 114 -1.76 15.46 0.66
CA THR A 114 -1.54 14.98 -0.70
C THR A 114 -0.33 15.64 -1.37
N VAL A 115 -0.16 16.96 -1.20
CA VAL A 115 1.01 17.68 -1.73
C VAL A 115 2.31 17.09 -1.15
N PHE A 116 2.36 16.85 0.16
CA PHE A 116 3.53 16.24 0.79
C PHE A 116 3.75 14.78 0.38
N PHE A 117 2.69 13.99 0.15
CA PHE A 117 2.86 12.63 -0.37
C PHE A 117 3.48 12.61 -1.76
N LEU A 118 3.03 13.50 -2.65
CA LEU A 118 3.55 13.60 -4.01
C LEU A 118 4.98 14.17 -4.04
N LEU A 119 5.23 15.26 -3.31
CA LEU A 119 6.56 15.85 -3.19
C LEU A 119 7.55 14.89 -2.54
N GLY A 120 7.18 14.26 -1.44
CA GLY A 120 8.00 13.26 -0.76
C GLY A 120 8.33 12.09 -1.68
N GLY A 121 7.33 11.54 -2.36
CA GLY A 121 7.55 10.46 -3.33
C GLY A 121 8.50 10.85 -4.47
N TYR A 122 8.33 12.05 -5.04
CA TYR A 122 9.21 12.56 -6.09
C TYR A 122 10.65 12.78 -5.60
N VAL A 123 10.83 13.41 -4.44
CA VAL A 123 12.15 13.66 -3.86
C VAL A 123 12.84 12.34 -3.51
N THR A 124 12.13 11.41 -2.88
CA THR A 124 12.68 10.09 -2.54
C THR A 124 13.05 9.30 -3.80
N LEU A 125 12.22 9.33 -4.84
CA LEU A 125 12.54 8.70 -6.13
C LEU A 125 13.83 9.29 -6.72
N GLN A 126 13.95 10.62 -6.78
CA GLN A 126 15.13 11.26 -7.32
C GLN A 126 16.39 10.98 -6.48
N MET A 127 16.26 10.97 -5.16
CA MET A 127 17.36 10.65 -4.27
C MET A 127 17.83 9.21 -4.45
N ILE A 128 16.90 8.26 -4.54
CA ILE A 128 17.21 6.84 -4.79
C ILE A 128 17.80 6.65 -6.19
N SER A 129 17.23 7.26 -7.23
CA SER A 129 17.75 7.15 -8.60
C SER A 129 19.18 7.69 -8.70
N ARG A 130 19.45 8.84 -8.08
CA ARG A 130 20.81 9.40 -8.05
C ARG A 130 21.79 8.54 -7.27
N LEU A 131 21.38 8.00 -6.13
CA LEU A 131 22.25 7.24 -5.25
C LEU A 131 22.54 5.82 -5.78
N LEU A 132 21.51 5.15 -6.32
CA LEU A 132 21.59 3.75 -6.72
C LEU A 132 21.76 3.56 -8.24
N LEU A 133 21.22 4.48 -9.05
CA LEU A 133 21.18 4.37 -10.52
C LEU A 133 22.07 5.40 -11.22
N GLY A 134 22.86 6.18 -10.47
CA GLY A 134 23.78 7.17 -11.04
C GLY A 134 23.12 8.42 -11.63
N GLY A 135 21.83 8.67 -11.36
CA GLY A 135 21.15 9.92 -11.72
C GLY A 135 20.45 9.93 -13.08
N MET A 136 20.07 8.75 -13.58
CA MET A 136 19.20 8.57 -14.75
C MET A 136 17.75 8.93 -14.47
#